data_AF-M9VTT0-F1
#
_entry.id   AF-M9VTT0-F1
#
_cell.length_a   1.000
_cell.length_b   1.000
_cell.length_c   1.000
_cell.angle_alpha   90.00
_cell.angle_beta   90.00
_cell.angle_gamma   90.00
#
_symmetry.space_group_name_H-M   'P 1'
#
loop_
_entity.id
_entity.type
_entity.pdbx_description
1 polymer ?
#
loop_
_entity_poly.entity_id
_entity_poly.type
_entity_poly.pdbx_seq_one_letter_code
_entity_poly.pdbx_strand_id
1 'polypeptide(L)'
;SVLKDVCDINKEHTNVQDTPGYTYDEPCEGKDSGREMFKIENGWKSGTDINKKHAEDVFLPPRRQHFCTSNLEKIDDNFVTQNTKDHVNDTFLVDVLLAAKEEADYIKNNYKDTNDQEGKCRALRYSFADIGDIIRGRDIWDEETGMKKIREYLPTIFGTIKDKVPGKYDKDSPDYIKLREDWWEANRDQIWKVMTCPSTPPRGSNPPCSDKEPTPLVDYIPQRLRWMTEWAEWYCKIQKKAYEQLERKCGECRSGKCETEKNCKECKAKCKEYKEKITPWKQQWEKMSKKYKTLYEKAKQYSGDTSPSEVKDEKDVVAFLKKLHEKNCENNTIYATAAGYIHQEAKYIHCNIQTEFCKKKNGGTQVNEKYAFRTQPHDYDDACICNIRYSEKDVLKKPCDIVDEIFNTGDGINKIGSCESKKYESYPERKCDKQSQLVREDGIYMSPRRQELCVHYLRTFSDKTQKGLREAFIKSAAAETFLSWNYYKRKNGDAVNIELQAGIIPPEYLRSMFHTFGDYRDICL
;
A
#
# COMPACT_ATOMS: atom_id res chain seq x y z
N SER A 1 -0.73 29.09 -26.30
CA SER A 1 -1.95 28.36 -26.69
C SER A 1 -3.07 28.67 -25.69
N VAL A 2 -4.34 28.51 -26.06
CA VAL A 2 -5.48 28.69 -25.14
C VAL A 2 -5.93 27.30 -24.66
N LEU A 3 -5.86 27.05 -23.36
CA LEU A 3 -6.28 25.78 -22.74
C LEU A 3 -7.82 25.74 -22.61
N LYS A 4 -8.49 24.77 -23.23
CA LYS A 4 -9.96 24.62 -23.20
C LYS A 4 -10.45 23.60 -22.17
N ASP A 5 -9.66 22.55 -21.94
CA ASP A 5 -9.84 21.56 -20.89
C ASP A 5 -8.49 21.36 -20.20
N VAL A 6 -8.49 21.21 -18.88
CA VAL A 6 -7.26 20.95 -18.11
C VAL A 6 -6.57 19.67 -18.56
N CYS A 7 -7.32 18.68 -19.07
CA CYS A 7 -6.74 17.45 -19.62
C CYS A 7 -5.99 17.65 -20.95
N ASP A 8 -6.17 18.78 -21.63
CA ASP A 8 -5.51 19.07 -22.90
C ASP A 8 -4.12 19.74 -22.70
N ILE A 9 -3.70 19.95 -21.45
CA ILE A 9 -2.40 20.55 -21.15
C ILE A 9 -1.27 19.63 -21.60
N ASN A 10 -0.23 20.23 -22.17
CA ASN A 10 0.94 19.55 -22.72
C ASN A 10 2.20 20.39 -22.51
N LYS A 11 3.36 19.87 -22.89
CA LYS A 11 4.66 20.51 -22.68
C LYS A 11 4.86 21.90 -23.29
N GLU A 12 4.01 22.31 -24.24
CA GLU A 12 4.03 23.68 -24.81
C GLU A 12 3.42 24.72 -23.85
N HIS A 13 2.68 24.27 -22.83
CA HIS A 13 2.02 25.13 -21.84
C HIS A 13 2.94 25.37 -20.63
N THR A 14 4.07 26.04 -20.87
CA THR A 14 5.06 26.32 -19.81
C THR A 14 5.68 27.70 -19.98
N ASN A 15 6.13 28.29 -18.88
CA ASN A 15 6.84 29.56 -18.84
C ASN A 15 8.30 29.37 -18.39
N VAL A 16 8.94 28.28 -18.80
CA VAL A 16 10.37 28.03 -18.53
C VAL A 16 11.24 29.07 -19.21
N GLN A 17 12.29 29.50 -18.50
CA GLN A 17 13.27 30.44 -19.03
C GLN A 17 14.01 29.86 -20.23
N ASP A 18 13.94 30.55 -21.36
CA ASP A 18 14.75 30.23 -22.54
C ASP A 18 16.21 30.59 -22.24
N THR A 19 17.05 29.56 -22.08
CA THR A 19 18.46 29.72 -21.71
C THR A 19 19.33 29.27 -22.87
N PRO A 20 20.23 30.12 -23.42
CA PRO A 20 21.11 29.73 -24.51
C PRO A 20 21.91 28.47 -24.18
N GLY A 21 21.77 27.42 -25.00
CA GLY A 21 22.45 26.14 -24.82
C GLY A 21 21.72 25.12 -23.93
N TYR A 22 20.52 25.42 -23.44
CA TYR A 22 19.64 24.48 -22.75
C TYR A 22 18.27 24.46 -23.42
N THR A 23 17.80 23.30 -23.84
CA THR A 23 16.46 23.12 -24.39
C THR A 23 15.66 22.30 -23.39
N TYR A 24 14.72 22.97 -22.72
CA TYR A 24 13.74 22.30 -21.88
C TYR A 24 12.87 21.36 -22.74
N ASP A 25 12.66 20.12 -22.28
CA ASP A 25 11.76 19.17 -22.94
C ASP A 25 10.43 19.03 -22.18
N GLU A 26 10.48 18.57 -20.92
CA GLU A 26 9.27 18.27 -20.13
C GLU A 26 9.51 18.33 -18.60
N PRO A 27 8.46 18.37 -17.76
CA PRO A 27 8.60 18.46 -16.30
C PRO A 27 9.36 17.30 -15.66
N CYS A 28 9.33 16.12 -16.28
CA CYS A 28 10.06 14.93 -15.84
C CYS A 28 11.49 14.85 -16.39
N GLU A 29 11.96 15.84 -17.17
CA GLU A 29 13.29 15.81 -17.78
C GLU A 29 14.39 15.71 -16.71
N GLY A 30 15.29 14.73 -16.89
CA GLY A 30 16.37 14.45 -15.94
C GLY A 30 15.91 13.89 -14.59
N LYS A 31 14.60 13.66 -14.41
CA LYS A 31 14.02 13.00 -13.24
C LYS A 31 14.04 11.50 -13.46
N ASP A 32 14.43 10.78 -12.42
CA ASP A 32 14.49 9.31 -12.40
C ASP A 32 15.22 8.61 -13.57
N SER A 33 16.34 9.15 -14.08
CA SER A 33 17.05 8.53 -15.22
C SER A 33 17.46 7.06 -14.97
N GLY A 34 17.63 6.65 -13.71
CA GLY A 34 17.91 5.26 -13.30
C GLY A 34 16.68 4.36 -13.13
N ARG A 35 15.47 4.92 -13.27
CA ARG A 35 14.17 4.27 -12.97
C ARG A 35 14.12 3.71 -11.54
N GLU A 36 14.62 4.48 -10.59
CA GLU A 36 14.77 4.13 -9.18
C GLU A 36 13.55 4.47 -8.32
N MET A 37 12.64 5.33 -8.80
CA MET A 37 11.44 5.79 -8.08
C MET A 37 10.67 4.65 -7.40
N PHE A 38 10.54 3.51 -8.08
CA PHE A 38 9.84 2.32 -7.59
C PHE A 38 10.76 1.09 -7.42
N LYS A 39 12.10 1.26 -7.46
CA LYS A 39 13.12 0.23 -7.16
C LYS A 39 13.65 0.38 -5.73
N ILE A 40 12.75 0.27 -4.76
CA ILE A 40 13.10 0.42 -3.35
C ILE A 40 13.51 -0.95 -2.79
N GLU A 41 14.74 -1.08 -2.30
CA GLU A 41 15.21 -2.33 -1.67
C GLU A 41 15.75 -2.13 -0.26
N ASN A 42 16.55 -1.08 -0.05
CA ASN A 42 17.34 -0.89 1.18
C ASN A 42 16.85 0.29 2.02
N GLY A 43 15.53 0.45 2.15
CA GLY A 43 14.93 1.59 2.84
C GLY A 43 15.09 2.90 2.07
N TRP A 44 14.81 4.01 2.75
CA TRP A 44 14.85 5.37 2.18
C TRP A 44 16.05 6.17 2.71
N LYS A 45 16.44 7.23 2.00
CA LYS A 45 17.55 8.11 2.39
C LYS A 45 17.07 9.13 3.46
N SER A 46 17.97 9.53 4.35
CA SER A 46 17.71 10.51 5.41
C SER A 46 19.00 11.26 5.77
N GLY A 47 18.89 12.31 6.59
CA GLY A 47 20.06 12.98 7.14
C GLY A 47 21.06 13.45 6.08
N THR A 48 22.34 13.24 6.37
CA THR A 48 23.46 13.66 5.50
C THR A 48 23.48 13.00 4.12
N ASP A 49 22.78 11.86 3.94
CA ASP A 49 22.65 11.21 2.63
C ASP A 49 21.79 12.02 1.66
N ILE A 50 20.96 12.93 2.20
CA ILE A 50 20.21 13.93 1.42
C ILE A 50 20.97 15.26 1.42
N ASN A 51 21.18 15.85 2.59
CA ASN A 51 22.02 17.03 2.81
C ASN A 51 22.25 17.29 4.32
N LYS A 52 23.16 18.20 4.67
CA LYS A 52 23.55 18.47 6.08
C LYS A 52 22.42 19.02 6.98
N LYS A 53 21.35 19.59 6.41
CA LYS A 53 20.23 20.18 7.15
C LYS A 53 19.02 19.25 7.24
N HIS A 54 18.97 18.20 6.42
CA HIS A 54 17.87 17.23 6.43
C HIS A 54 17.88 16.43 7.74
N ALA A 55 16.72 16.25 8.36
CA ALA A 55 16.63 15.57 9.64
C ALA A 55 16.91 14.05 9.51
N GLU A 56 17.64 13.48 10.47
CA GLU A 56 17.97 12.05 10.55
C GLU A 56 16.75 11.14 10.73
N ASP A 57 15.65 11.70 11.22
CA ASP A 57 14.38 11.01 11.48
C ASP A 57 13.31 11.29 10.41
N VAL A 58 13.66 11.97 9.31
CA VAL A 58 12.83 12.15 8.12
C VAL A 58 13.42 11.36 6.97
N PHE A 59 12.65 10.43 6.45
CA PHE A 59 13.04 9.60 5.32
C PHE A 59 12.37 10.11 4.04
N LEU A 60 13.18 10.46 3.03
CA LEU A 60 12.70 11.01 1.76
C LEU A 60 12.15 9.88 0.88
N PRO A 61 10.85 9.90 0.49
CA PRO A 61 10.32 8.95 -0.47
C PRO A 61 11.05 9.05 -1.81
N PRO A 62 11.50 7.94 -2.42
CA PRO A 62 12.07 7.96 -3.76
C PRO A 62 11.12 8.57 -4.82
N ARG A 63 9.80 8.41 -4.65
CA ARG A 63 8.77 9.12 -5.40
C ARG A 63 8.97 10.64 -5.37
N ARG A 64 9.05 11.22 -4.17
CA ARG A 64 9.31 12.66 -3.98
C ARG A 64 10.71 13.08 -4.45
N GLN A 65 11.72 12.21 -4.33
CA GLN A 65 13.07 12.50 -4.80
C GLN A 65 13.14 12.68 -6.32
N HIS A 66 12.34 11.91 -7.07
CA HIS A 66 12.34 11.92 -8.52
C HIS A 66 11.08 12.57 -9.10
N PHE A 67 10.70 13.71 -8.53
CA PHE A 67 9.46 14.42 -8.82
C PHE A 67 9.51 15.24 -10.12
N CYS A 68 8.44 15.22 -10.90
CA CYS A 68 8.36 15.96 -12.17
C CYS A 68 8.08 17.46 -11.98
N THR A 69 9.06 18.20 -11.50
CA THR A 69 8.99 19.66 -11.24
C THR A 69 9.99 20.48 -12.05
N SER A 70 10.60 19.91 -13.09
CA SER A 70 11.67 20.57 -13.86
C SER A 70 11.22 21.92 -14.45
N ASN A 71 9.96 22.06 -14.87
CA ASN A 71 9.42 23.34 -15.33
C ASN A 71 9.34 24.37 -14.19
N LEU A 72 8.84 23.97 -13.03
CA LEU A 72 8.76 24.83 -11.85
C LEU A 72 10.16 25.24 -11.37
N GLU A 73 11.15 24.37 -11.45
CA GLU A 73 12.54 24.67 -11.04
C GLU A 73 13.25 25.68 -11.96
N LYS A 74 12.73 25.87 -13.18
CA LYS A 74 13.31 26.71 -14.23
C LYS A 74 12.35 27.74 -14.78
N ILE A 75 11.28 28.05 -14.05
CA ILE A 75 10.29 29.04 -14.46
C ILE A 75 10.98 30.41 -14.62
N ASP A 76 10.58 31.17 -15.64
CA ASP A 76 10.98 32.57 -15.80
C ASP A 76 10.07 33.44 -14.92
N ASP A 77 10.47 33.61 -13.67
CA ASP A 77 9.70 34.38 -12.69
C ASP A 77 9.56 35.86 -13.09
N ASN A 78 10.52 36.42 -13.83
CA ASN A 78 10.40 37.77 -14.39
C ASN A 78 9.32 37.85 -15.46
N PHE A 79 9.29 36.90 -16.40
CA PHE A 79 8.22 36.83 -17.39
C PHE A 79 6.85 36.66 -16.73
N VAL A 80 6.75 35.76 -15.76
CA VAL A 80 5.50 35.51 -15.01
C VAL A 80 5.04 36.75 -14.25
N THR A 81 5.94 37.49 -13.61
CA THR A 81 5.56 38.63 -12.76
C THR A 81 5.48 39.98 -13.47
N GLN A 82 6.19 40.15 -14.58
CA GLN A 82 6.26 41.42 -15.32
C GLN A 82 5.48 41.37 -16.63
N ASN A 83 5.80 40.41 -17.51
CA ASN A 83 5.21 40.33 -18.84
C ASN A 83 3.76 39.84 -18.82
N THR A 84 3.43 38.97 -17.86
CA THR A 84 2.06 38.46 -17.67
C THR A 84 1.41 38.96 -16.39
N LYS A 85 1.85 40.10 -15.85
CA LYS A 85 1.40 40.67 -14.57
C LYS A 85 -0.12 40.67 -14.36
N ASP A 86 -0.89 40.94 -15.41
CA ASP A 86 -2.36 40.97 -15.35
C ASP A 86 -3.01 39.58 -15.29
N HIS A 87 -2.28 38.55 -15.68
CA HIS A 87 -2.70 37.14 -15.70
C HIS A 87 -1.76 36.25 -14.87
N VAL A 88 -0.97 36.83 -13.96
CA VAL A 88 0.09 36.13 -13.21
C VAL A 88 -0.41 34.86 -12.51
N ASN A 89 -1.64 34.91 -11.97
CA ASN A 89 -2.29 33.76 -11.35
C ASN A 89 -2.49 32.60 -12.33
N ASP A 90 -3.06 32.91 -13.50
CA ASP A 90 -3.42 31.92 -14.51
C ASP A 90 -2.15 31.35 -15.16
N THR A 91 -1.19 32.23 -15.47
CA THR A 91 0.13 31.87 -15.99
C THR A 91 0.84 30.90 -15.05
N PHE A 92 0.88 31.19 -13.75
CA PHE A 92 1.52 30.31 -12.77
C PHE A 92 0.76 28.99 -12.58
N LEU A 93 -0.59 29.03 -12.53
CA LEU A 93 -1.42 27.84 -12.40
C LEU A 93 -1.16 26.84 -13.55
N VAL A 94 -0.97 27.32 -14.78
CA VAL A 94 -0.68 26.48 -15.94
C VAL A 94 0.59 25.63 -15.72
N ASP A 95 1.68 26.21 -15.22
CA ASP A 95 2.90 25.44 -14.92
C ASP A 95 2.71 24.42 -13.80
N VAL A 96 1.90 24.74 -12.79
CA VAL A 96 1.55 23.80 -11.71
C VAL A 96 0.71 22.63 -12.25
N LEU A 97 -0.27 22.91 -13.10
CA LEU A 97 -1.08 21.88 -13.76
C LEU A 97 -0.22 20.97 -14.65
N LEU A 98 0.74 21.54 -15.38
CA LEU A 98 1.63 20.79 -16.24
C LEU A 98 2.53 19.84 -15.42
N ALA A 99 3.14 20.34 -14.35
CA ALA A 99 3.94 19.51 -13.44
C ALA A 99 3.11 18.37 -12.82
N ALA A 100 1.89 18.68 -12.37
CA ALA A 100 0.98 17.70 -11.80
C ALA A 100 0.60 16.60 -12.80
N LYS A 101 0.26 16.98 -14.04
CA LYS A 101 -0.08 16.03 -15.10
C LYS A 101 1.07 15.07 -15.37
N GLU A 102 2.26 15.60 -15.58
CA GLU A 102 3.42 14.80 -16.00
C GLU A 102 3.92 13.90 -14.86
N GLU A 103 3.89 14.37 -13.60
CA GLU A 103 4.09 13.51 -12.44
C GLU A 103 3.10 12.35 -12.41
N ALA A 104 1.81 12.63 -12.65
CA ALA A 104 0.79 11.61 -12.65
C ALA A 104 0.98 10.58 -13.78
N ASP A 105 1.27 11.04 -15.00
CA ASP A 105 1.51 10.16 -16.14
C ASP A 105 2.79 9.34 -15.97
N TYR A 106 3.84 9.92 -15.40
CA TYR A 106 5.05 9.18 -15.03
C TYR A 106 4.72 8.04 -14.07
N ILE A 107 3.98 8.30 -13.00
CA ILE A 107 3.54 7.27 -12.04
C ILE A 107 2.71 6.21 -12.75
N LYS A 108 1.70 6.60 -13.54
CA LYS A 108 0.79 5.66 -14.20
C LYS A 108 1.52 4.68 -15.11
N ASN A 109 2.56 5.16 -15.80
CA ASN A 109 3.35 4.40 -16.78
C ASN A 109 4.48 3.58 -16.14
N ASN A 110 5.07 4.05 -15.03
CA ASN A 110 6.25 3.42 -14.44
C ASN A 110 5.96 2.59 -13.18
N TYR A 111 4.73 2.63 -12.64
CA TYR A 111 4.36 1.78 -11.51
C TYR A 111 4.46 0.30 -11.86
N LYS A 112 5.38 -0.42 -11.20
CA LYS A 112 5.78 -1.78 -11.59
C LYS A 112 4.69 -2.85 -11.49
N ASP A 113 3.83 -2.74 -10.48
CA ASP A 113 2.80 -3.74 -10.23
C ASP A 113 1.51 -3.32 -10.93
N THR A 114 1.25 -3.92 -12.11
CA THR A 114 0.07 -3.62 -12.93
C THR A 114 -1.23 -4.10 -12.28
N ASN A 115 -1.18 -5.01 -11.31
CA ASN A 115 -2.35 -5.50 -10.60
C ASN A 115 -2.67 -4.66 -9.35
N ASP A 116 -1.71 -3.86 -8.86
CA ASP A 116 -1.88 -2.99 -7.69
C ASP A 116 -2.37 -1.58 -8.08
N GLN A 117 -3.61 -1.51 -8.59
CA GLN A 117 -4.25 -0.25 -8.97
C GLN A 117 -4.41 0.71 -7.77
N GLU A 118 -4.71 0.18 -6.58
CA GLU A 118 -4.83 1.01 -5.37
C GLU A 118 -3.48 1.57 -4.91
N GLY A 119 -2.39 0.80 -5.03
CA GLY A 119 -1.04 1.29 -4.76
C GLY A 119 -0.60 2.38 -5.73
N LYS A 120 -0.94 2.24 -7.02
CA LYS A 120 -0.74 3.31 -8.02
C LYS A 120 -1.51 4.56 -7.62
N CYS A 121 -2.75 4.40 -7.15
CA CYS A 121 -3.57 5.51 -6.69
C CYS A 121 -3.06 6.22 -5.47
N ARG A 122 -2.59 5.48 -4.47
CA ARG A 122 -1.94 6.09 -3.31
C ARG A 122 -0.72 6.89 -3.72
N ALA A 123 0.10 6.41 -4.66
CA ALA A 123 1.24 7.18 -5.18
C ALA A 123 0.77 8.51 -5.80
N LEU A 124 -0.31 8.52 -6.59
CA LEU A 124 -0.91 9.75 -7.12
C LEU A 124 -1.40 10.69 -6.02
N ARG A 125 -2.11 10.17 -5.00
CA ARG A 125 -2.59 10.95 -3.86
C ARG A 125 -1.41 11.57 -3.08
N TYR A 126 -0.34 10.81 -2.85
CA TYR A 126 0.85 11.34 -2.18
C TYR A 126 1.56 12.42 -3.02
N SER A 127 1.67 12.24 -4.34
CA SER A 127 2.23 13.26 -5.23
C SER A 127 1.37 14.52 -5.26
N PHE A 128 0.04 14.41 -5.32
CA PHE A 128 -0.87 15.53 -5.19
C PHE A 128 -0.61 16.35 -3.91
N ALA A 129 -0.50 15.67 -2.77
CA ALA A 129 -0.23 16.32 -1.49
C ALA A 129 1.16 16.96 -1.42
N ASP A 130 2.17 16.35 -2.03
CA ASP A 130 3.53 16.90 -2.09
C ASP A 130 3.62 18.14 -2.98
N ILE A 131 2.87 18.20 -4.11
CA ILE A 131 2.71 19.43 -4.89
C ILE A 131 2.12 20.53 -3.99
N GLY A 132 1.07 20.22 -3.24
CA GLY A 132 0.46 21.16 -2.30
C GLY A 132 1.43 21.69 -1.25
N ASP A 133 2.34 20.84 -0.75
CA ASP A 133 3.36 21.29 0.21
C ASP A 133 4.47 22.11 -0.43
N ILE A 134 4.86 21.84 -1.68
CA ILE A 134 5.78 22.72 -2.43
C ILE A 134 5.14 24.11 -2.57
N ILE A 135 3.91 24.18 -3.08
CA ILE A 135 3.22 25.44 -3.33
C ILE A 135 2.96 26.20 -2.03
N ARG A 136 2.51 25.55 -0.95
CA ARG A 136 2.29 26.17 0.37
C ARG A 136 3.59 26.44 1.13
N GLY A 137 4.73 25.98 0.63
CA GLY A 137 6.05 26.18 1.22
C GLY A 137 6.29 25.33 2.46
N ARG A 138 5.59 24.21 2.61
CA ARG A 138 5.68 23.27 3.73
C ARG A 138 6.49 22.02 3.41
N ASP A 139 6.99 21.89 2.18
CA ASP A 139 7.80 20.76 1.76
C ASP A 139 9.10 20.67 2.58
N ILE A 140 9.42 19.47 3.07
CA ILE A 140 10.58 19.20 3.92
C ILE A 140 11.86 19.08 3.08
N TRP A 141 11.76 18.76 1.78
CA TRP A 141 12.90 18.59 0.90
C TRP A 141 13.20 19.88 0.12
N ASP A 142 13.48 20.96 0.86
CA ASP A 142 13.57 22.33 0.31
C ASP A 142 15.01 22.84 0.11
N GLU A 143 16.02 22.01 0.38
CA GLU A 143 17.44 22.39 0.31
C GLU A 143 18.15 21.88 -0.96
N GLU A 144 17.49 21.06 -1.77
CA GLU A 144 17.98 20.69 -3.10
C GLU A 144 17.96 21.91 -4.04
N THR A 145 18.89 21.99 -5.00
CA THR A 145 19.12 23.19 -5.84
C THR A 145 17.86 23.65 -6.59
N GLY A 146 17.11 22.74 -7.21
CA GLY A 146 15.85 23.05 -7.88
C GLY A 146 14.77 23.48 -6.88
N MET A 147 14.64 22.76 -5.76
CA MET A 147 13.65 23.08 -4.73
C MET A 147 13.92 24.44 -4.05
N LYS A 148 15.19 24.81 -3.88
CA LYS A 148 15.60 26.14 -3.40
C LYS A 148 15.14 27.24 -4.34
N LYS A 149 15.34 27.07 -5.65
CA LYS A 149 14.86 28.04 -6.66
C LYS A 149 13.35 28.23 -6.55
N ILE A 150 12.59 27.15 -6.45
CA ILE A 150 11.14 27.19 -6.22
C ILE A 150 10.81 28.02 -4.97
N ARG A 151 11.46 27.70 -3.84
CA ARG A 151 11.26 28.43 -2.59
C ARG A 151 11.57 29.94 -2.71
N GLU A 152 12.59 30.30 -3.48
CA GLU A 152 13.07 31.68 -3.64
C GLU A 152 12.14 32.53 -4.51
N TYR A 153 11.62 32.03 -5.63
CA TYR A 153 10.75 32.84 -6.50
C TYR A 153 9.28 32.84 -6.08
N LEU A 154 8.81 31.84 -5.32
CA LEU A 154 7.40 31.76 -4.94
C LEU A 154 6.90 33.03 -4.22
N PRO A 155 7.64 33.63 -3.27
CA PRO A 155 7.26 34.92 -2.69
C PRO A 155 7.11 36.05 -3.73
N THR A 156 7.95 36.08 -4.77
CA THR A 156 7.87 37.07 -5.85
C THR A 156 6.60 36.92 -6.67
N ILE A 157 6.27 35.69 -7.09
CA ILE A 157 5.04 35.39 -7.83
C ILE A 157 3.81 35.73 -6.98
N PHE A 158 3.79 35.24 -5.74
CA PHE A 158 2.66 35.45 -4.84
C PHE A 158 2.50 36.90 -4.38
N GLY A 159 3.58 37.69 -4.30
CA GLY A 159 3.50 39.13 -4.10
C GLY A 159 2.77 39.83 -5.26
N THR A 160 3.05 39.42 -6.50
CA THR A 160 2.35 39.95 -7.68
C THR A 160 0.88 39.52 -7.71
N ILE A 161 0.56 38.28 -7.31
CA ILE A 161 -0.83 37.82 -7.14
C ILE A 161 -1.54 38.63 -6.04
N LYS A 162 -0.86 38.87 -4.92
CA LYS A 162 -1.38 39.64 -3.78
C LYS A 162 -1.80 41.06 -4.18
N ASP A 163 -1.07 41.71 -5.09
CA ASP A 163 -1.40 43.05 -5.59
C ASP A 163 -2.76 43.10 -6.31
N LYS A 164 -3.25 41.97 -6.82
CA LYS A 164 -4.58 41.86 -7.43
C LYS A 164 -5.71 41.70 -6.41
N VAL A 165 -5.37 41.45 -5.13
CA VAL A 165 -6.32 41.28 -4.01
C VAL A 165 -5.94 42.19 -2.83
N PRO A 166 -5.94 43.53 -3.01
CA PRO A 166 -5.46 44.48 -2.01
C PRO A 166 -6.27 44.39 -0.71
N GLY A 167 -5.61 44.62 0.43
CA GLY A 167 -6.25 44.65 1.75
C GLY A 167 -6.40 43.29 2.43
N LYS A 168 -6.52 42.18 1.69
CA LYS A 168 -6.80 40.86 2.29
C LYS A 168 -5.57 40.21 2.96
N TYR A 169 -4.40 40.32 2.33
CA TYR A 169 -3.16 39.66 2.75
C TYR A 169 -2.06 40.64 3.18
N ASP A 170 -2.40 41.88 3.52
CA ASP A 170 -1.42 42.91 3.92
C ASP A 170 -0.69 42.58 5.22
N LYS A 171 -1.28 41.72 6.07
CA LYS A 171 -0.70 41.25 7.34
C LYS A 171 -0.16 39.81 7.25
N ASP A 172 -0.02 39.27 6.03
CA ASP A 172 0.58 37.96 5.83
C ASP A 172 2.11 38.02 6.02
N SER A 173 2.75 36.85 6.11
CA SER A 173 4.22 36.77 6.13
C SER A 173 4.82 37.26 4.80
N PRO A 174 6.11 37.66 4.75
CA PRO A 174 6.80 37.96 3.48
C PRO A 174 6.75 36.83 2.45
N ASP A 175 6.62 35.58 2.90
CA ASP A 175 6.49 34.39 2.04
C ASP A 175 5.04 34.12 1.57
N TYR A 176 4.10 35.00 1.93
CA TYR A 176 2.67 34.92 1.62
C TYR A 176 2.03 33.56 1.95
N ILE A 177 2.36 32.99 3.12
CA ILE A 177 1.96 31.63 3.48
C ILE A 177 0.43 31.47 3.53
N LYS A 178 -0.32 32.44 4.08
CA LYS A 178 -1.79 32.34 4.11
C LYS A 178 -2.39 32.46 2.71
N LEU A 179 -1.89 33.38 1.88
CA LEU A 179 -2.33 33.47 0.48
C LEU A 179 -2.04 32.19 -0.29
N ARG A 180 -0.88 31.56 -0.08
CA ARG A 180 -0.52 30.28 -0.74
C ARG A 180 -1.39 29.12 -0.29
N GLU A 181 -1.79 29.10 0.98
CA GLU A 181 -2.76 28.13 1.52
C GLU A 181 -4.14 28.31 0.89
N ASP A 182 -4.66 29.53 0.86
CA ASP A 182 -5.95 29.86 0.22
C ASP A 182 -5.90 29.60 -1.30
N TRP A 183 -4.78 29.90 -1.95
CA TRP A 183 -4.58 29.63 -3.38
C TRP A 183 -4.58 28.14 -3.68
N TRP A 184 -3.91 27.33 -2.86
CA TRP A 184 -3.97 25.87 -3.00
C TRP A 184 -5.41 25.38 -2.83
N GLU A 185 -6.11 25.82 -1.78
CA GLU A 185 -7.51 25.45 -1.55
C GLU A 185 -8.42 25.80 -2.75
N ALA A 186 -8.19 26.94 -3.38
CA ALA A 186 -8.97 27.39 -4.54
C ALA A 186 -8.67 26.65 -5.86
N ASN A 187 -7.55 25.92 -5.96
CA ASN A 187 -7.08 25.31 -7.21
C ASN A 187 -6.85 23.79 -7.13
N ARG A 188 -6.84 23.20 -5.92
CA ARG A 188 -6.50 21.80 -5.67
C ARG A 188 -7.42 20.81 -6.40
N ASP A 189 -8.68 21.18 -6.62
CA ASP A 189 -9.64 20.38 -7.38
C ASP A 189 -9.24 20.26 -8.87
N GLN A 190 -8.81 21.36 -9.48
CA GLN A 190 -8.31 21.38 -10.87
C GLN A 190 -6.99 20.62 -11.00
N ILE A 191 -6.10 20.77 -10.02
CA ILE A 191 -4.83 20.05 -9.96
C ILE A 191 -5.07 18.54 -9.83
N TRP A 192 -5.99 18.11 -8.97
CA TRP A 192 -6.33 16.69 -8.88
C TRP A 192 -7.02 16.18 -10.16
N LYS A 193 -7.90 16.99 -10.76
CA LYS A 193 -8.55 16.67 -12.03
C LYS A 193 -7.52 16.40 -13.12
N VAL A 194 -6.48 17.23 -13.24
CA VAL A 194 -5.44 17.00 -14.27
C VAL A 194 -4.63 15.73 -14.00
N MET A 195 -4.30 15.45 -12.73
CA MET A 195 -3.59 14.21 -12.36
C MET A 195 -4.40 12.94 -12.67
N THR A 196 -5.72 13.03 -12.67
CA THR A 196 -6.62 11.90 -12.95
C THR A 196 -7.06 11.80 -14.41
N CYS A 197 -6.64 12.72 -15.27
CA CYS A 197 -6.92 12.62 -16.71
C CYS A 197 -6.37 11.30 -17.31
N PRO A 198 -7.05 10.73 -18.32
CA PRO A 198 -6.55 9.56 -19.03
C PRO A 198 -5.21 9.85 -19.72
N SER A 199 -4.23 8.95 -19.59
CA SER A 199 -2.89 9.14 -20.18
C SER A 199 -2.85 8.94 -21.70
N THR A 200 -3.86 8.32 -22.30
CA THR A 200 -4.00 8.17 -23.76
C THR A 200 -5.46 8.27 -24.21
N PRO A 201 -5.75 8.85 -25.39
CA PRO A 201 -7.03 8.65 -26.08
C PRO A 201 -7.17 7.19 -26.56
N PRO A 202 -8.36 6.57 -26.56
CA PRO A 202 -9.66 7.15 -26.22
C PRO A 202 -9.87 7.19 -24.69
N ARG A 203 -10.73 8.13 -24.26
CA ARG A 203 -11.13 8.41 -22.87
C ARG A 203 -11.96 7.27 -22.23
N GLY A 204 -11.50 6.02 -22.33
CA GLY A 204 -12.24 4.81 -22.00
C GLY A 204 -11.54 3.85 -21.03
N SER A 205 -10.28 4.09 -20.67
CA SER A 205 -9.68 3.44 -19.49
C SER A 205 -10.18 4.16 -18.24
N ASN A 206 -10.81 3.43 -17.32
CA ASN A 206 -11.22 4.00 -16.03
C ASN A 206 -10.02 4.73 -15.43
N PRO A 207 -10.16 6.03 -15.06
CA PRO A 207 -9.07 6.75 -14.45
C PRO A 207 -8.62 5.98 -13.21
N PRO A 208 -7.30 5.84 -12.98
CA PRO A 208 -6.85 5.37 -11.69
C PRO A 208 -7.49 6.31 -10.65
N CYS A 209 -8.08 5.69 -9.63
CA CYS A 209 -8.59 6.34 -8.41
C CYS A 209 -10.06 6.71 -8.52
N SER A 210 -10.89 5.71 -8.80
CA SER A 210 -12.36 5.80 -8.86
C SER A 210 -13.03 6.02 -7.50
N ASP A 211 -12.41 6.80 -6.62
CA ASP A 211 -13.03 7.18 -5.36
C ASP A 211 -14.27 8.05 -5.63
N LYS A 212 -15.23 7.99 -4.72
CA LYS A 212 -16.44 8.85 -4.76
C LYS A 212 -16.12 10.32 -4.43
N GLU A 213 -14.91 10.61 -3.96
CA GLU A 213 -14.49 11.96 -3.59
C GLU A 213 -13.84 12.69 -4.76
N PRO A 214 -14.28 13.92 -5.09
CA PRO A 214 -13.75 14.67 -6.21
C PRO A 214 -12.30 15.16 -5.98
N THR A 215 -11.80 15.17 -4.74
CA THR A 215 -10.42 15.57 -4.42
C THR A 215 -9.96 14.86 -3.13
N PRO A 216 -8.75 14.26 -3.08
CA PRO A 216 -8.25 13.53 -1.92
C PRO A 216 -8.08 14.43 -0.70
N LEU A 217 -8.26 13.93 0.53
CA LEU A 217 -8.00 14.68 1.77
C LEU A 217 -6.54 14.63 2.25
N VAL A 218 -5.68 13.88 1.55
CA VAL A 218 -4.32 13.59 2.02
C VAL A 218 -3.45 14.85 2.12
N ASP A 219 -3.71 15.90 1.36
CA ASP A 219 -2.98 17.17 1.39
C ASP A 219 -3.23 18.00 2.65
N TYR A 220 -4.20 17.63 3.49
CA TYR A 220 -4.39 18.23 4.82
C TYR A 220 -3.60 17.53 5.93
N ILE A 221 -3.04 16.34 5.66
CA ILE A 221 -2.22 15.59 6.60
C ILE A 221 -0.78 16.11 6.51
N PRO A 222 -0.09 16.45 7.62
CA PRO A 222 1.30 16.93 7.58
C PRO A 222 2.25 15.96 6.84
N GLN A 223 3.16 16.51 6.02
CA GLN A 223 4.01 15.74 5.11
C GLN A 223 4.79 14.61 5.81
N ARG A 224 5.35 14.88 6.99
CA ARG A 224 6.06 13.88 7.80
C ARG A 224 5.21 12.64 8.10
N LEU A 225 3.91 12.82 8.41
CA LEU A 225 3.01 11.71 8.70
C LEU A 225 2.63 10.95 7.42
N ARG A 226 2.48 11.66 6.29
CA ARG A 226 2.23 11.03 4.98
C ARG A 226 3.41 10.18 4.53
N TRP A 227 4.63 10.71 4.59
CA TRP A 227 5.84 9.97 4.25
C TRP A 227 6.06 8.76 5.18
N MET A 228 5.76 8.88 6.47
CA MET A 228 5.80 7.73 7.39
C MET A 228 4.78 6.64 7.01
N THR A 229 3.60 7.05 6.53
CA THR A 229 2.55 6.13 6.07
C THR A 229 2.97 5.44 4.77
N GLU A 230 3.41 6.21 3.77
CA GLU A 230 3.93 5.68 2.51
C GLU A 230 5.12 4.74 2.74
N TRP A 231 6.02 5.08 3.67
CA TRP A 231 7.15 4.24 4.07
C TRP A 231 6.70 2.87 4.58
N ALA A 232 5.67 2.82 5.44
CA ALA A 232 5.15 1.57 6.00
C ALA A 232 4.51 0.69 4.92
N GLU A 233 3.84 1.29 3.95
CA GLU A 233 3.23 0.60 2.81
C GLU A 233 4.30 -0.04 1.92
N TRP A 234 5.37 0.69 1.60
CA TRP A 234 6.51 0.18 0.84
C TRP A 234 7.27 -0.90 1.59
N TYR A 235 7.53 -0.69 2.88
CA TYR A 235 8.16 -1.69 3.75
C TYR A 235 7.43 -3.03 3.65
N CYS A 236 6.11 -3.02 3.77
CA CYS A 236 5.32 -4.24 3.73
C CYS A 236 5.36 -4.95 2.38
N LYS A 237 5.48 -4.22 1.26
CA LYS A 237 5.72 -4.84 -0.05
C LYS A 237 7.06 -5.56 -0.10
N ILE A 238 8.09 -4.98 0.49
CA ILE A 238 9.43 -5.60 0.56
C ILE A 238 9.44 -6.80 1.51
N GLN A 239 8.83 -6.66 2.69
CA GLN A 239 8.71 -7.73 3.68
C GLN A 239 7.95 -8.93 3.10
N LYS A 240 6.83 -8.70 2.41
CA LYS A 240 6.05 -9.75 1.75
C LYS A 240 6.89 -10.50 0.71
N LYS A 241 7.58 -9.78 -0.19
CA LYS A 241 8.46 -10.41 -1.20
C LYS A 241 9.60 -11.21 -0.57
N ALA A 242 10.21 -10.68 0.48
CA ALA A 242 11.27 -11.38 1.21
C ALA A 242 10.73 -12.65 1.89
N TYR A 243 9.52 -12.58 2.45
CA TYR A 243 8.83 -13.73 3.04
C TYR A 243 8.54 -14.81 1.98
N GLU A 244 7.96 -14.46 0.84
CA GLU A 244 7.64 -15.41 -0.24
C GLU A 244 8.91 -16.14 -0.76
N GLN A 245 10.02 -15.42 -0.87
CA GLN A 245 11.31 -16.01 -1.25
C GLN A 245 11.86 -16.99 -0.20
N LEU A 246 11.70 -16.66 1.08
CA LEU A 246 12.08 -17.51 2.20
C LEU A 246 11.18 -18.74 2.23
N GLU A 247 9.86 -18.57 2.13
CA GLU A 247 8.87 -19.65 2.19
C GLU A 247 9.14 -20.72 1.13
N ARG A 248 9.40 -20.29 -0.11
CA ARG A 248 9.71 -21.20 -1.24
C ARG A 248 10.91 -22.11 -0.97
N LYS A 249 11.87 -21.67 -0.17
CA LYS A 249 13.12 -22.40 0.10
C LYS A 249 13.18 -23.04 1.48
N CYS A 250 12.35 -22.60 2.42
CA CYS A 250 12.31 -23.09 3.79
C CYS A 250 11.12 -24.02 4.08
N GLY A 251 10.20 -24.22 3.14
CA GLY A 251 9.00 -25.02 3.35
C GLY A 251 9.24 -26.47 3.82
N GLU A 252 10.40 -27.05 3.50
CA GLU A 252 10.80 -28.42 3.89
C GLU A 252 11.57 -28.48 5.22
N CYS A 253 12.08 -27.33 5.69
CA CYS A 253 12.97 -27.25 6.85
C CYS A 253 12.25 -26.91 8.15
N ARG A 254 10.92 -27.02 8.16
CA ARG A 254 10.06 -26.78 9.34
C ARG A 254 10.06 -27.95 10.34
N SER A 255 11.03 -28.86 10.26
CA SER A 255 11.06 -30.13 11.00
C SER A 255 12.17 -30.24 12.06
N GLY A 256 12.97 -29.20 12.29
CA GLY A 256 14.08 -29.24 13.25
C GLY A 256 15.26 -30.15 12.85
N LYS A 257 15.25 -30.74 11.65
CA LYS A 257 16.34 -31.56 11.07
C LYS A 257 17.29 -30.74 10.19
N CYS A 258 17.62 -29.53 10.64
CA CYS A 258 18.28 -28.52 9.81
C CYS A 258 19.76 -28.80 9.49
N GLU A 259 20.45 -29.68 10.22
CA GLU A 259 21.88 -29.96 10.01
C GLU A 259 22.18 -31.13 9.06
N THR A 260 21.26 -32.08 8.90
CA THR A 260 21.49 -33.32 8.13
C THR A 260 20.88 -33.33 6.74
N GLU A 261 19.96 -32.40 6.44
CA GLU A 261 19.26 -32.34 5.15
C GLU A 261 19.89 -31.27 4.23
N LYS A 262 20.35 -31.71 3.06
CA LYS A 262 20.94 -30.85 2.00
C LYS A 262 20.04 -29.64 1.66
N ASN A 263 18.72 -29.78 1.81
CA ASN A 263 17.73 -28.76 1.50
C ASN A 263 17.69 -27.61 2.54
N CYS A 264 18.22 -27.78 3.76
CA CYS A 264 18.16 -26.75 4.81
C CYS A 264 19.32 -25.75 4.82
N LYS A 265 20.38 -26.02 4.05
CA LYS A 265 21.44 -25.04 3.80
C LYS A 265 20.92 -23.83 3.01
N GLU A 266 20.07 -24.07 2.00
CA GLU A 266 19.43 -22.99 1.23
C GLU A 266 18.46 -22.18 2.08
N CYS A 267 17.70 -22.84 2.95
CA CYS A 267 16.81 -22.16 3.88
C CYS A 267 17.59 -21.21 4.81
N LYS A 268 18.71 -21.65 5.41
CA LYS A 268 19.55 -20.81 6.26
C LYS A 268 20.08 -19.58 5.52
N ALA A 269 20.49 -19.74 4.26
CA ALA A 269 20.89 -18.61 3.42
C ALA A 269 19.72 -17.63 3.20
N LYS A 270 18.50 -18.13 2.93
CA LYS A 270 17.31 -17.28 2.77
C LYS A 270 16.84 -16.62 4.07
N CYS A 271 16.98 -17.26 5.21
CA CYS A 271 16.78 -16.63 6.52
C CYS A 271 17.75 -15.46 6.73
N LYS A 272 19.02 -15.63 6.33
CA LYS A 272 20.02 -14.56 6.38
C LYS A 272 19.66 -13.40 5.45
N GLU A 273 19.28 -13.69 4.20
CA GLU A 273 18.83 -12.68 3.24
C GLU A 273 17.60 -11.92 3.74
N TYR A 274 16.60 -12.61 4.31
CA TYR A 274 15.44 -11.96 4.93
C TYR A 274 15.87 -11.00 6.04
N LYS A 275 16.74 -11.45 6.95
CA LYS A 275 17.28 -10.61 8.03
C LYS A 275 17.99 -9.38 7.48
N GLU A 276 18.85 -9.54 6.47
CA GLU A 276 19.59 -8.46 5.83
C GLU A 276 18.62 -7.46 5.16
N LYS A 277 17.55 -7.94 4.53
CA LYS A 277 16.51 -7.09 3.92
C LYS A 277 15.68 -6.32 4.95
N ILE A 278 15.31 -6.91 6.09
CA ILE A 278 14.47 -6.24 7.10
C ILE A 278 15.26 -5.28 8.00
N THR A 279 16.56 -5.52 8.22
CA THR A 279 17.36 -4.78 9.19
C THR A 279 17.44 -3.26 8.92
N PRO A 280 17.71 -2.79 7.69
CA PRO A 280 17.73 -1.35 7.40
C PRO A 280 16.38 -0.70 7.72
N TRP A 281 15.28 -1.30 7.29
CA TRP A 281 13.92 -0.78 7.52
C TRP A 281 13.60 -0.68 9.02
N LYS A 282 14.00 -1.68 9.80
CA LYS A 282 13.84 -1.64 11.26
C LYS A 282 14.52 -0.42 11.89
N GLN A 283 15.75 -0.11 11.47
CA GLN A 283 16.50 1.04 11.99
C GLN A 283 15.80 2.36 11.66
N GLN A 284 15.25 2.48 10.45
CA GLN A 284 14.48 3.65 10.03
C GLN A 284 13.19 3.80 10.83
N TRP A 285 12.45 2.70 11.04
CA TRP A 285 11.25 2.68 11.88
C TRP A 285 11.54 3.11 13.32
N GLU A 286 12.64 2.65 13.92
CA GLU A 286 13.01 3.02 15.28
C GLU A 286 13.26 4.53 15.40
N LYS A 287 13.89 5.17 14.40
CA LYS A 287 14.06 6.64 14.35
C LYS A 287 12.72 7.36 14.22
N MET A 288 11.88 7.00 13.24
CA MET A 288 10.57 7.62 13.03
C MET A 288 9.63 7.45 14.22
N SER A 289 9.55 6.22 14.76
CA SER A 289 8.68 5.92 15.90
C SER A 289 9.11 6.68 17.17
N LYS A 290 10.41 6.84 17.40
CA LYS A 290 10.92 7.65 18.52
C LYS A 290 10.53 9.11 18.33
N LYS A 291 10.72 9.66 17.13
CA LYS A 291 10.36 11.06 16.83
C LYS A 291 8.87 11.31 16.99
N TYR A 292 8.03 10.45 16.42
CA TYR A 292 6.58 10.55 16.53
C TYR A 292 6.14 10.63 17.99
N LYS A 293 6.68 9.75 18.85
CA LYS A 293 6.37 9.77 20.29
C LYS A 293 6.72 11.11 20.93
N THR A 294 7.89 11.67 20.62
CA THR A 294 8.28 13.01 21.11
C THR A 294 7.29 14.09 20.67
N LEU A 295 6.86 14.07 19.40
CA LEU A 295 5.91 15.05 18.88
C LEU A 295 4.51 14.88 19.49
N TYR A 296 4.08 13.64 19.72
CA TYR A 296 2.80 13.36 20.37
C TYR A 296 2.76 13.84 21.83
N GLU A 297 3.84 13.63 22.60
CA GLU A 297 3.89 14.15 23.98
C GLU A 297 3.92 15.69 24.01
N LYS A 298 4.61 16.35 23.06
CA LYS A 298 4.52 17.80 22.89
C LYS A 298 3.08 18.25 22.61
N ALA A 299 2.36 17.53 21.76
CA ALA A 299 0.97 17.83 21.41
C ALA A 299 0.01 17.71 22.60
N LYS A 300 0.27 16.78 23.54
CA LYS A 300 -0.51 16.64 24.78
C LYS A 300 -0.30 17.77 25.78
N GLN A 301 0.91 18.33 25.83
CA GLN A 301 1.31 19.26 26.89
C GLN A 301 1.01 20.73 26.57
N TYR A 302 0.79 21.07 25.30
CA TYR A 302 0.68 22.46 24.88
C TYR A 302 -0.77 22.93 24.72
N SER A 303 -1.16 23.92 25.51
CA SER A 303 -2.52 24.47 25.59
C SER A 303 -2.79 25.69 24.70
N GLY A 304 -1.76 26.33 24.15
CA GLY A 304 -1.91 27.56 23.34
C GLY A 304 -2.11 27.33 21.83
N ASP A 305 -2.02 28.42 21.06
CA ASP A 305 -2.13 28.45 19.59
C ASP A 305 -0.79 28.28 18.85
N THR A 306 0.34 28.49 19.53
CA THR A 306 1.70 28.50 18.94
C THR A 306 2.48 27.25 19.30
N SER A 307 2.54 26.28 18.38
CA SER A 307 3.23 24.99 18.61
C SER A 307 4.62 25.13 19.25
N PRO A 308 4.96 24.30 20.26
CA PRO A 308 6.21 24.38 21.01
C PRO A 308 7.44 23.88 20.24
N SER A 309 7.29 23.46 18.98
CA SER A 309 8.46 23.15 18.15
C SER A 309 8.95 24.38 17.41
N GLU A 310 10.26 24.53 17.25
CA GLU A 310 10.86 25.62 16.46
C GLU A 310 10.94 25.24 14.97
N VAL A 311 10.95 23.94 14.67
CA VAL A 311 11.08 23.41 13.30
C VAL A 311 9.72 23.40 12.60
N LYS A 312 9.65 23.96 11.39
CA LYS A 312 8.40 24.20 10.65
C LYS A 312 7.56 22.93 10.48
N ASP A 313 8.14 21.84 10.00
CA ASP A 313 7.40 20.59 9.75
C ASP A 313 6.90 19.93 11.05
N GLU A 314 7.67 20.03 12.14
CA GLU A 314 7.24 19.56 13.45
C GLU A 314 6.09 20.38 14.02
N LYS A 315 6.03 21.70 13.73
CA LYS A 315 4.94 22.56 14.18
C LYS A 315 3.60 22.05 13.64
N ASP A 316 3.57 21.77 12.34
CA ASP A 316 2.38 21.27 11.65
C ASP A 316 1.94 19.90 12.19
N VAL A 317 2.91 19.01 12.45
CA VAL A 317 2.65 17.69 13.04
C VAL A 317 2.08 17.80 14.45
N VAL A 318 2.67 18.65 15.30
CA VAL A 318 2.18 18.85 16.68
C VAL A 318 0.77 19.44 16.68
N ALA A 319 0.50 20.43 15.82
CA ALA A 319 -0.83 21.02 15.69
C ALA A 319 -1.87 19.99 15.22
N PHE A 320 -1.51 19.13 14.27
CA PHE A 320 -2.37 18.04 13.79
C PHE A 320 -2.62 17.00 14.87
N LEU A 321 -1.56 16.54 15.55
CA LEU A 321 -1.67 15.53 16.62
C LEU A 321 -2.44 16.05 17.84
N LYS A 322 -2.39 17.37 18.13
CA LYS A 322 -3.22 18.00 19.16
C LYS A 322 -4.71 17.84 18.83
N LYS A 323 -5.12 18.26 17.62
CA LYS A 323 -6.51 18.10 17.17
C LYS A 323 -6.94 16.64 17.14
N LEU A 324 -6.05 15.75 16.67
CA LEU A 324 -6.30 14.31 16.65
C LEU A 324 -6.49 13.75 18.06
N HIS A 325 -5.67 14.17 19.02
CA HIS A 325 -5.79 13.79 20.43
C HIS A 325 -7.10 14.30 21.04
N GLU A 326 -7.45 15.57 20.85
CA GLU A 326 -8.69 16.18 21.37
C GLU A 326 -9.95 15.52 20.82
N LYS A 327 -9.92 15.06 19.55
CA LYS A 327 -11.06 14.39 18.91
C LYS A 327 -11.18 12.91 19.26
N ASN A 328 -10.10 12.27 19.74
CA ASN A 328 -10.15 10.92 20.25
C ASN A 328 -10.47 10.96 21.75
N CYS A 329 -11.64 10.43 22.14
CA CYS A 329 -12.12 10.41 23.54
C CYS A 329 -11.01 9.98 24.53
N GLU A 330 -11.03 10.49 25.76
CA GLU A 330 -9.92 10.47 26.74
C GLU A 330 -9.23 9.11 26.99
N ASN A 331 -9.87 7.98 26.64
CA ASN A 331 -9.31 6.63 26.80
C ASN A 331 -8.75 6.01 25.51
N ASN A 332 -8.93 6.61 24.34
CA ASN A 332 -8.40 6.06 23.09
C ASN A 332 -6.96 6.52 22.83
N THR A 333 -5.99 5.67 23.21
CA THR A 333 -4.57 5.95 23.03
C THR A 333 -4.00 5.41 21.71
N ILE A 334 -4.85 5.10 20.72
CA ILE A 334 -4.38 4.45 19.49
C ILE A 334 -3.35 5.29 18.74
N TYR A 335 -3.58 6.59 18.64
CA TYR A 335 -2.66 7.53 18.02
C TYR A 335 -1.51 7.97 18.92
N ALA A 336 -1.40 7.45 20.15
CA ALA A 336 -0.28 7.78 21.03
C ALA A 336 1.05 7.16 20.56
N THR A 337 1.02 6.27 19.58
CA THR A 337 2.20 5.62 19.02
C THR A 337 2.17 5.63 17.50
N ALA A 338 3.35 5.71 16.87
CA ALA A 338 3.46 5.59 15.42
C ALA A 338 2.89 4.26 14.91
N ALA A 339 3.08 3.17 15.66
CA ALA A 339 2.50 1.87 15.32
C ALA A 339 0.96 1.94 15.27
N GLY A 340 0.32 2.49 16.30
CA GLY A 340 -1.13 2.61 16.31
C GLY A 340 -1.65 3.57 15.23
N TYR A 341 -0.95 4.67 14.95
CA TYR A 341 -1.23 5.55 13.80
C TYR A 341 -1.20 4.78 12.48
N ILE A 342 -0.12 4.02 12.20
CA ILE A 342 0.00 3.24 10.96
C ILE A 342 -1.10 2.18 10.86
N HIS A 343 -1.44 1.49 11.95
CA HIS A 343 -2.51 0.49 11.96
C HIS A 343 -3.90 1.07 11.75
N GLN A 344 -4.11 2.38 11.98
CA GLN A 344 -5.36 3.07 11.67
C GLN A 344 -5.37 3.67 10.26
N GLU A 345 -4.29 4.34 9.86
CA GLU A 345 -4.27 5.14 8.64
C GLU A 345 -3.80 4.35 7.39
N ALA A 346 -2.90 3.38 7.55
CA ALA A 346 -2.39 2.58 6.43
C ALA A 346 -3.34 1.41 6.09
N LYS A 347 -4.54 1.73 5.60
CA LYS A 347 -5.62 0.76 5.29
C LYS A 347 -5.18 -0.42 4.42
N TYR A 348 -4.23 -0.22 3.51
CA TYR A 348 -3.75 -1.23 2.56
C TYR A 348 -2.31 -1.66 2.86
N ILE A 349 -2.05 -1.98 4.12
CA ILE A 349 -0.76 -2.50 4.58
C ILE A 349 -0.68 -4.02 4.30
N HIS A 350 0.20 -4.42 3.37
CA HIS A 350 0.25 -5.79 2.82
C HIS A 350 1.44 -6.61 3.33
N CYS A 351 1.77 -6.50 4.61
CA CYS A 351 2.78 -7.37 5.22
C CYS A 351 2.25 -8.81 5.30
N ASN A 352 3.14 -9.80 5.25
CA ASN A 352 2.80 -11.21 5.38
C ASN A 352 3.38 -11.80 6.67
N ILE A 353 2.53 -12.44 7.48
CA ILE A 353 2.84 -13.06 8.79
C ILE A 353 3.29 -12.08 9.88
N GLN A 354 4.30 -11.25 9.59
CA GLN A 354 4.85 -10.20 10.46
C GLN A 354 4.15 -8.86 10.18
N THR A 355 2.97 -8.66 10.76
CA THR A 355 2.07 -7.55 10.39
C THR A 355 2.00 -6.41 11.42
N GLU A 356 2.49 -6.62 12.63
CA GLU A 356 2.27 -5.69 13.75
C GLU A 356 3.48 -4.78 14.00
N PHE A 357 3.31 -3.46 13.94
CA PHE A 357 4.44 -2.52 14.02
C PHE A 357 4.90 -2.24 15.47
N CYS A 358 4.17 -2.76 16.45
CA CYS A 358 4.51 -2.70 17.87
C CYS A 358 5.30 -3.94 18.31
N LYS A 359 6.46 -3.72 18.95
CA LYS A 359 7.33 -4.82 19.44
C LYS A 359 6.70 -5.65 20.56
N LYS A 360 5.78 -5.04 21.32
CA LYS A 360 5.14 -5.62 22.51
C LYS A 360 3.63 -5.62 22.31
N LYS A 361 2.96 -6.74 22.63
CA LYS A 361 1.49 -6.83 22.58
C LYS A 361 0.89 -5.84 23.58
N ASN A 362 0.02 -4.94 23.12
CA ASN A 362 -0.69 -3.94 23.92
C ASN A 362 0.19 -3.14 24.91
N GLY A 363 1.46 -2.87 24.56
CA GLY A 363 2.40 -2.15 25.43
C GLY A 363 2.94 -2.96 26.64
N GLY A 364 2.61 -4.25 26.75
CA GLY A 364 3.02 -5.13 27.85
C GLY A 364 4.49 -5.59 27.80
N THR A 365 4.82 -6.68 28.49
CA THR A 365 6.17 -7.27 28.53
C THR A 365 6.39 -8.38 27.50
N GLN A 366 5.32 -9.00 27.00
CA GLN A 366 5.39 -10.10 26.04
C GLN A 366 5.86 -9.62 24.66
N VAL A 367 6.87 -10.30 24.13
CA VAL A 367 7.36 -10.07 22.76
C VAL A 367 6.27 -10.44 21.78
N ASN A 368 6.02 -9.54 20.83
CA ASN A 368 5.03 -9.76 19.81
C ASN A 368 5.60 -10.67 18.71
N GLU A 369 5.05 -11.88 18.60
CA GLU A 369 5.45 -12.85 17.59
C GLU A 369 5.21 -12.33 16.16
N LYS A 370 4.19 -11.48 15.97
CA LYS A 370 3.81 -10.85 14.69
C LYS A 370 4.52 -9.52 14.45
N TYR A 371 5.52 -9.17 15.26
CA TYR A 371 6.24 -7.91 15.11
C TYR A 371 6.85 -7.78 13.71
N ALA A 372 6.48 -6.73 12.98
CA ALA A 372 6.78 -6.55 11.57
C ALA A 372 8.29 -6.68 11.31
N PHE A 373 9.10 -6.02 12.15
CA PHE A 373 10.55 -5.97 12.03
C PHE A 373 11.29 -7.10 12.75
N ARG A 374 10.70 -8.28 12.90
CA ARG A 374 11.45 -9.47 13.34
C ARG A 374 12.51 -9.82 12.30
N THR A 375 13.67 -10.29 12.77
CA THR A 375 14.78 -10.71 11.91
C THR A 375 14.50 -12.00 11.14
N GLN A 376 13.45 -12.73 11.53
CA GLN A 376 12.95 -13.91 10.83
C GLN A 376 11.43 -14.02 11.10
N PRO A 377 10.65 -14.58 10.16
CA PRO A 377 9.24 -14.86 10.37
C PRO A 377 9.03 -15.91 11.47
N HIS A 378 7.99 -15.74 12.30
CA HIS A 378 7.75 -16.60 13.46
C HIS A 378 7.45 -18.05 13.10
N ASP A 379 6.77 -18.26 11.98
CA ASP A 379 6.45 -19.57 11.39
C ASP A 379 7.66 -20.27 10.74
N TYR A 380 8.83 -19.64 10.79
CA TYR A 380 10.12 -20.17 10.36
C TYR A 380 11.19 -20.04 11.46
N ASP A 381 10.80 -19.80 12.72
CA ASP A 381 11.76 -19.68 13.82
C ASP A 381 12.66 -20.92 13.92
N ASP A 382 12.06 -22.11 13.85
CA ASP A 382 12.77 -23.39 13.95
C ASP A 382 13.70 -23.64 12.75
N ALA A 383 13.21 -23.31 11.55
CA ALA A 383 13.94 -23.48 10.31
C ALA A 383 15.17 -22.55 10.25
N CYS A 384 15.05 -21.32 10.75
CA CYS A 384 16.12 -20.33 10.74
C CYS A 384 17.12 -20.48 11.91
N ILE A 385 16.68 -20.95 13.08
CA ILE A 385 17.53 -21.07 14.28
C ILE A 385 18.36 -22.36 14.26
N CYS A 386 17.86 -23.45 13.65
CA CYS A 386 18.63 -24.69 13.45
C CYS A 386 19.11 -25.38 14.76
N ASN A 387 18.65 -24.95 15.94
CA ASN A 387 19.09 -25.45 17.25
C ASN A 387 18.00 -26.17 18.06
N ILE A 388 16.79 -26.34 17.52
CA ILE A 388 15.68 -26.96 18.25
C ILE A 388 15.34 -28.31 17.61
N ARG A 389 15.75 -29.39 18.26
CA ARG A 389 15.23 -30.74 17.98
C ARG A 389 13.83 -30.83 18.58
N TYR A 390 12.80 -30.64 17.77
CA TYR A 390 11.46 -31.08 18.16
C TYR A 390 11.30 -32.57 17.89
N SER A 391 10.50 -33.22 18.74
CA SER A 391 10.07 -34.59 18.49
C SER A 391 9.24 -34.62 17.20
N GLU A 392 9.32 -35.71 16.43
CA GLU A 392 8.64 -35.91 15.14
C GLU A 392 7.11 -35.63 15.14
N LYS A 393 6.50 -35.43 16.30
CA LYS A 393 5.08 -35.11 16.48
C LYS A 393 4.70 -33.67 16.10
N ASP A 394 5.62 -32.71 16.13
CA ASP A 394 5.28 -31.27 16.05
C ASP A 394 5.41 -30.64 14.64
N VAL A 395 5.87 -31.40 13.64
CA VAL A 395 6.05 -30.90 12.26
C VAL A 395 4.71 -30.84 11.51
N LEU A 396 4.30 -29.66 11.02
CA LEU A 396 3.12 -29.50 10.16
C LEU A 396 3.44 -29.95 8.72
N LYS A 397 2.64 -30.86 8.14
CA LYS A 397 2.75 -31.25 6.73
C LYS A 397 2.37 -30.09 5.80
N LYS A 398 3.01 -29.97 4.62
CA LYS A 398 2.64 -28.95 3.63
C LYS A 398 1.22 -29.23 3.11
N PRO A 399 0.46 -28.20 2.70
CA PRO A 399 -0.86 -28.42 2.11
C PRO A 399 -0.81 -29.36 0.91
N CYS A 400 0.13 -29.19 -0.03
CA CYS A 400 0.24 -30.09 -1.17
C CYS A 400 0.53 -31.55 -0.76
N ASP A 401 1.42 -31.77 0.22
CA ASP A 401 1.71 -33.13 0.71
C ASP A 401 0.47 -33.79 1.35
N ILE A 402 -0.31 -33.01 2.13
CA ILE A 402 -1.59 -33.45 2.72
C ILE A 402 -2.59 -33.80 1.62
N VAL A 403 -2.55 -33.07 0.50
CA VAL A 403 -3.41 -33.24 -0.65
C VAL A 403 -2.97 -34.45 -1.49
N ASP A 404 -1.68 -34.68 -1.66
CA ASP A 404 -1.16 -35.85 -2.36
C ASP A 404 -1.52 -37.16 -1.63
N GLU A 405 -1.60 -37.14 -0.29
CA GLU A 405 -2.10 -38.27 0.50
C GLU A 405 -3.53 -38.68 0.13
N ILE A 406 -4.41 -37.72 -0.18
CA ILE A 406 -5.82 -38.02 -0.50
C ILE A 406 -6.00 -38.44 -1.96
N PHE A 407 -5.16 -37.95 -2.88
CA PHE A 407 -5.22 -38.32 -4.30
C PHE A 407 -4.79 -39.76 -4.56
N ASN A 408 -4.06 -40.37 -3.63
CA ASN A 408 -3.71 -41.80 -3.65
C ASN A 408 -4.81 -42.71 -3.05
N THR A 409 -5.95 -42.15 -2.62
CA THR A 409 -7.06 -42.89 -2.00
C THR A 409 -8.36 -42.70 -2.79
N GLY A 410 -8.77 -43.73 -3.54
CA GLY A 410 -9.98 -43.73 -4.37
C GLY A 410 -9.73 -44.23 -5.79
N ASP A 411 -10.73 -44.14 -6.66
CA ASP A 411 -10.63 -44.50 -8.09
C ASP A 411 -10.14 -43.33 -8.96
N GLY A 412 -9.84 -42.16 -8.36
CA GLY A 412 -9.34 -40.97 -9.05
C GLY A 412 -10.34 -40.36 -10.05
N ILE A 413 -11.61 -40.80 -10.03
CA ILE A 413 -12.61 -40.42 -11.03
C ILE A 413 -13.95 -40.09 -10.37
N ASN A 414 -14.46 -40.96 -9.48
CA ASN A 414 -15.78 -40.84 -8.87
C ASN A 414 -15.75 -40.61 -7.36
N LYS A 415 -14.59 -40.78 -6.73
CA LYS A 415 -14.42 -40.67 -5.28
C LYS A 415 -13.01 -40.22 -4.92
N ILE A 416 -12.90 -39.33 -3.94
CA ILE A 416 -11.62 -38.96 -3.33
C ILE A 416 -11.75 -39.12 -1.81
N GLY A 417 -10.97 -40.06 -1.28
CA GLY A 417 -11.14 -40.55 0.08
C GLY A 417 -12.56 -41.04 0.35
N SER A 418 -13.29 -40.35 1.22
CA SER A 418 -14.69 -40.67 1.58
C SER A 418 -15.72 -39.67 1.04
N CYS A 419 -15.31 -38.74 0.17
CA CYS A 419 -16.23 -37.82 -0.50
C CYS A 419 -16.60 -38.35 -1.89
N GLU A 420 -17.89 -38.44 -2.15
CA GLU A 420 -18.47 -39.01 -3.37
C GLU A 420 -18.63 -37.97 -4.48
N SER A 421 -18.63 -38.41 -5.73
CA SER A 421 -18.85 -37.56 -6.90
C SER A 421 -20.16 -36.76 -6.83
N LYS A 422 -20.11 -35.50 -7.29
CA LYS A 422 -21.31 -34.67 -7.43
C LYS A 422 -22.13 -35.17 -8.64
N LYS A 423 -23.16 -35.99 -8.41
CA LYS A 423 -24.09 -36.47 -9.45
C LYS A 423 -25.38 -35.66 -9.40
N TYR A 424 -25.42 -34.60 -10.21
CA TYR A 424 -26.66 -33.85 -10.44
C TYR A 424 -27.36 -34.42 -11.68
N GLU A 425 -28.29 -35.36 -11.49
CA GLU A 425 -29.18 -35.84 -12.56
C GLU A 425 -30.23 -34.77 -12.92
N SER A 426 -30.65 -33.99 -11.93
CA SER A 426 -31.34 -32.69 -12.04
C SER A 426 -30.77 -31.74 -10.98
N TYR A 427 -30.83 -30.41 -11.18
CA TYR A 427 -30.38 -29.47 -10.16
C TYR A 427 -31.26 -29.67 -8.91
N PRO A 428 -30.72 -30.04 -7.74
CA PRO A 428 -31.53 -30.31 -6.56
C PRO A 428 -32.33 -29.05 -6.25
N GLU A 429 -33.62 -29.19 -6.01
CA GLU A 429 -34.44 -28.06 -5.60
C GLU A 429 -33.77 -27.38 -4.40
N ARG A 430 -33.78 -26.04 -4.38
CA ARG A 430 -33.42 -25.31 -3.17
C ARG A 430 -34.34 -25.86 -2.08
N LYS A 431 -33.77 -26.35 -0.98
CA LYS A 431 -34.58 -26.84 0.14
C LYS A 431 -34.92 -25.64 1.03
N CYS A 432 -36.22 -25.43 1.26
CA CYS A 432 -36.80 -24.10 1.49
C CYS A 432 -37.51 -23.89 2.83
N ASP A 433 -37.33 -24.74 3.83
CA ASP A 433 -38.01 -24.54 5.12
C ASP A 433 -37.28 -25.22 6.28
N LYS A 434 -37.71 -24.90 7.51
CA LYS A 434 -37.27 -25.60 8.72
C LYS A 434 -37.50 -27.12 8.67
N GLN A 435 -38.45 -27.60 7.87
CA GLN A 435 -38.75 -29.03 7.73
C GLN A 435 -37.61 -29.77 7.01
N SER A 436 -36.83 -29.07 6.19
CA SER A 436 -35.63 -29.62 5.55
C SER A 436 -34.52 -30.00 6.54
N GLN A 437 -34.56 -29.51 7.79
CA GLN A 437 -33.51 -29.64 8.81
C GLN A 437 -32.13 -29.07 8.42
N LEU A 438 -32.03 -28.38 7.28
CA LEU A 438 -30.78 -27.78 6.79
C LEU A 438 -30.59 -26.34 7.26
N VAL A 439 -31.69 -25.65 7.58
CA VAL A 439 -31.70 -24.24 8.01
C VAL A 439 -32.56 -24.07 9.27
N ARG A 440 -32.21 -23.09 10.10
CA ARG A 440 -32.90 -22.85 11.39
C ARG A 440 -34.13 -21.94 11.27
N GLU A 441 -34.21 -21.16 10.20
CA GLU A 441 -35.19 -20.10 10.02
C GLU A 441 -35.86 -20.23 8.66
N ASP A 442 -37.14 -19.86 8.59
CA ASP A 442 -37.88 -19.84 7.34
C ASP A 442 -37.40 -18.65 6.50
N GLY A 443 -37.27 -18.83 5.19
CA GLY A 443 -36.74 -17.80 4.27
C GLY A 443 -35.22 -17.88 4.03
N ILE A 444 -34.49 -18.78 4.69
CA ILE A 444 -33.08 -19.06 4.38
C ILE A 444 -33.00 -20.23 3.39
N TYR A 445 -32.26 -20.04 2.30
CA TYR A 445 -32.11 -21.04 1.25
C TYR A 445 -30.69 -21.61 1.23
N MET A 446 -30.54 -22.91 1.47
CA MET A 446 -29.24 -23.57 1.36
C MET A 446 -28.97 -23.99 -0.09
N SER A 447 -27.92 -23.43 -0.70
CA SER A 447 -27.55 -23.77 -2.08
C SER A 447 -27.20 -25.27 -2.24
N PRO A 448 -27.53 -25.92 -3.37
CA PRO A 448 -27.17 -27.33 -3.60
C PRO A 448 -25.68 -27.62 -3.42
N ARG A 449 -24.82 -26.68 -3.84
CA ARG A 449 -23.37 -26.72 -3.61
C ARG A 449 -23.01 -26.83 -2.12
N ARG A 450 -23.67 -26.04 -1.25
CA ARG A 450 -23.47 -26.08 0.21
C ARG A 450 -23.98 -27.37 0.83
N GLN A 451 -25.12 -27.88 0.34
CA GLN A 451 -25.72 -29.13 0.82
C GLN A 451 -24.79 -30.32 0.59
N GLU A 452 -24.14 -30.34 -0.58
CA GLU A 452 -23.23 -31.42 -0.99
C GLU A 452 -21.77 -31.17 -0.57
N LEU A 453 -21.46 -30.08 0.15
CA LEU A 453 -20.08 -29.70 0.49
C LEU A 453 -19.33 -30.84 1.22
N CYS A 454 -18.15 -31.22 0.73
CA CYS A 454 -17.35 -32.30 1.30
C CYS A 454 -16.74 -31.90 2.66
N VAL A 455 -17.43 -32.20 3.76
CA VAL A 455 -16.93 -31.95 5.14
C VAL A 455 -16.53 -33.22 5.88
N HIS A 456 -16.30 -34.31 5.15
CA HIS A 456 -16.07 -35.63 5.75
C HIS A 456 -14.92 -35.63 6.76
N TYR A 457 -13.74 -35.13 6.37
CA TYR A 457 -12.57 -35.13 7.25
C TYR A 457 -12.77 -34.21 8.47
N LEU A 458 -13.49 -33.09 8.31
CA LEU A 458 -13.89 -32.24 9.44
C LEU A 458 -14.89 -32.91 10.38
N ARG A 459 -15.67 -33.89 9.90
CA ARG A 459 -16.60 -34.66 10.74
C ARG A 459 -15.92 -35.84 11.44
N THR A 460 -14.93 -36.47 10.79
CA THR A 460 -14.35 -37.73 11.25
C THR A 460 -12.99 -37.60 11.92
N PHE A 461 -12.34 -36.44 11.88
CA PHE A 461 -11.06 -36.25 12.57
C PHE A 461 -11.23 -36.43 14.08
N SER A 462 -10.36 -37.23 14.67
CA SER A 462 -10.33 -37.51 16.12
C SER A 462 -9.25 -36.70 16.85
N ASP A 463 -8.30 -36.14 16.10
CA ASP A 463 -7.20 -35.34 16.62
C ASP A 463 -7.68 -33.92 16.96
N LYS A 464 -8.00 -33.69 18.23
CA LYS A 464 -8.50 -32.40 18.76
C LYS A 464 -7.43 -31.30 18.85
N THR A 465 -6.32 -31.42 18.14
CA THR A 465 -5.28 -30.38 18.06
C THR A 465 -5.53 -29.43 16.90
N GLN A 466 -4.91 -28.24 16.96
CA GLN A 466 -4.92 -27.30 15.84
C GLN A 466 -4.30 -27.90 14.56
N LYS A 467 -3.31 -28.79 14.71
CA LYS A 467 -2.70 -29.55 13.61
C LYS A 467 -3.70 -30.50 12.97
N GLY A 468 -4.36 -31.33 13.78
CA GLY A 468 -5.39 -32.26 13.31
C GLY A 468 -6.53 -31.55 12.57
N LEU A 469 -7.01 -30.44 13.12
CA LEU A 469 -8.03 -29.61 12.48
C LEU A 469 -7.55 -29.02 11.14
N ARG A 470 -6.32 -28.50 11.08
CA ARG A 470 -5.72 -27.97 9.84
C ARG A 470 -5.63 -29.05 8.77
N GLU A 471 -5.14 -30.24 9.11
CA GLU A 471 -5.05 -31.36 8.15
C GLU A 471 -6.43 -31.79 7.67
N ALA A 472 -7.41 -31.93 8.57
CA ALA A 472 -8.79 -32.27 8.21
C ALA A 472 -9.44 -31.24 7.29
N PHE A 473 -9.18 -29.95 7.53
CA PHE A 473 -9.68 -28.87 6.72
C PHE A 473 -9.08 -28.89 5.31
N ILE A 474 -7.76 -29.02 5.18
CA ILE A 474 -7.07 -29.09 3.88
C ILE A 474 -7.57 -30.30 3.08
N LYS A 475 -7.71 -31.48 3.71
CA LYS A 475 -8.24 -32.69 3.06
C LYS A 475 -9.67 -32.48 2.55
N SER A 476 -10.53 -31.84 3.35
CA SER A 476 -11.91 -31.52 2.95
C SER A 476 -11.96 -30.56 1.76
N ALA A 477 -11.21 -29.46 1.82
CA ALA A 477 -11.18 -28.45 0.77
C ALA A 477 -10.62 -29.00 -0.56
N ALA A 478 -9.57 -29.81 -0.50
CA ALA A 478 -8.99 -30.42 -1.69
C ALA A 478 -9.91 -31.47 -2.32
N ALA A 479 -10.54 -32.32 -1.51
CA ALA A 479 -11.54 -33.26 -1.97
C ALA A 479 -12.73 -32.55 -2.65
N GLU A 480 -13.24 -31.47 -2.06
CA GLU A 480 -14.30 -30.65 -2.65
C GLU A 480 -13.89 -30.04 -3.99
N THR A 481 -12.68 -29.46 -4.05
CA THR A 481 -12.14 -28.83 -5.26
C THR A 481 -12.04 -29.84 -6.40
N PHE A 482 -11.51 -31.03 -6.11
CA PHE A 482 -11.39 -32.09 -7.10
C PHE A 482 -12.75 -32.56 -7.63
N LEU A 483 -13.70 -32.83 -6.74
CA LEU A 483 -15.03 -33.32 -7.12
C LEU A 483 -15.83 -32.25 -7.87
N SER A 484 -15.70 -30.99 -7.48
CA SER A 484 -16.29 -29.84 -8.15
C SER A 484 -15.72 -29.68 -9.57
N TRP A 485 -14.40 -29.82 -9.75
CA TRP A 485 -13.76 -29.79 -11.06
C TRP A 485 -14.26 -30.92 -11.97
N ASN A 486 -14.32 -32.15 -11.46
CA ASN A 486 -14.83 -33.29 -12.23
C ASN A 486 -16.30 -33.10 -12.66
N TYR A 487 -17.11 -32.47 -11.80
CA TYR A 487 -18.46 -32.09 -12.17
C TYR A 487 -18.49 -31.02 -13.27
N TYR A 488 -17.69 -29.97 -13.13
CA TYR A 488 -17.58 -28.91 -14.13
C TYR A 488 -17.15 -29.45 -15.49
N LYS A 489 -16.13 -30.32 -15.51
CA LYS A 489 -15.64 -31.04 -16.70
C LYS A 489 -16.75 -31.85 -17.36
N ARG A 490 -17.52 -32.63 -16.60
CA ARG A 490 -18.66 -33.42 -17.13
C ARG A 490 -19.74 -32.57 -17.80
N LYS A 491 -19.92 -31.32 -17.39
CA LYS A 491 -20.93 -30.42 -17.95
C LYS A 491 -20.43 -29.61 -19.15
N ASN A 492 -19.14 -29.31 -19.20
CA ASN A 492 -18.55 -28.41 -20.21
C ASN A 492 -17.66 -29.13 -21.25
N GLY A 493 -17.49 -30.45 -21.12
CA GLY A 493 -16.64 -31.26 -22.00
C GLY A 493 -15.15 -31.21 -21.61
N ASP A 494 -14.35 -32.11 -22.18
CA ASP A 494 -12.94 -32.29 -21.78
C ASP A 494 -12.00 -31.16 -22.24
N ALA A 495 -12.44 -30.29 -23.16
CA ALA A 495 -11.64 -29.16 -23.66
C ALA A 495 -11.19 -28.20 -22.53
N VAL A 496 -11.96 -28.10 -21.44
CA VAL A 496 -11.62 -27.25 -20.29
C VAL A 496 -10.37 -27.72 -19.53
N ASN A 497 -9.92 -28.97 -19.71
CA ASN A 497 -8.65 -29.43 -19.14
C ASN A 497 -7.44 -28.83 -19.85
N ILE A 498 -7.55 -28.52 -21.15
CA ILE A 498 -6.47 -27.88 -21.91
C ILE A 498 -6.24 -26.47 -21.37
N GLU A 499 -7.33 -25.74 -21.09
CA GLU A 499 -7.28 -24.42 -20.44
C GLU A 499 -6.65 -24.50 -19.06
N LEU A 500 -7.06 -25.48 -18.23
CA LEU A 500 -6.50 -25.67 -16.90
C LEU A 500 -4.99 -25.98 -16.95
N GLN A 501 -4.55 -26.84 -17.87
CA GLN A 501 -3.13 -27.17 -18.08
C GLN A 501 -2.33 -25.95 -18.56
N ALA A 502 -2.94 -25.03 -19.30
CA ALA A 502 -2.36 -23.76 -19.68
C ALA A 502 -2.39 -22.71 -18.54
N GLY A 503 -2.90 -23.06 -17.35
CA GLY A 503 -3.01 -22.19 -16.19
C GLY A 503 -4.22 -21.24 -16.23
N ILE A 504 -5.17 -21.46 -17.14
CA ILE A 504 -6.38 -20.65 -17.28
C ILE A 504 -7.53 -21.37 -16.55
N ILE A 505 -8.08 -20.72 -15.53
CA ILE A 505 -9.24 -21.24 -14.79
C ILE A 505 -10.52 -20.60 -15.36
N PRO A 506 -11.51 -21.38 -15.81
CA PRO A 506 -12.76 -20.85 -16.31
C PRO A 506 -13.45 -19.93 -15.29
N PRO A 507 -13.85 -18.69 -15.67
CA PRO A 507 -14.41 -17.71 -14.73
C PRO A 507 -15.63 -18.21 -13.95
N GLU A 508 -16.48 -19.04 -14.56
CA GLU A 508 -17.64 -19.62 -13.90
C GLU A 508 -17.25 -20.62 -12.81
N TYR A 509 -16.27 -21.48 -13.09
CA TYR A 509 -15.73 -22.41 -12.11
C TYR A 509 -15.05 -21.66 -10.96
N LEU A 510 -14.25 -20.64 -11.28
CA LEU A 510 -13.58 -19.79 -10.29
C LEU A 510 -14.59 -19.10 -9.36
N ARG A 511 -15.71 -18.58 -9.89
CA ARG A 511 -16.79 -18.00 -9.10
C ARG A 511 -17.39 -19.01 -8.12
N SER A 512 -17.63 -20.24 -8.57
CA SER A 512 -18.12 -21.32 -7.70
C SER A 512 -17.14 -21.60 -6.55
N MET A 513 -15.83 -21.62 -6.85
CA MET A 513 -14.78 -21.82 -5.85
C MET A 513 -14.73 -20.72 -4.79
N PHE A 514 -14.98 -19.46 -5.15
CA PHE A 514 -15.07 -18.37 -4.17
C PHE A 514 -16.20 -18.60 -3.15
N HIS A 515 -17.38 -19.06 -3.59
CA HIS A 515 -18.48 -19.37 -2.69
C HIS A 515 -18.17 -20.59 -1.79
N THR A 516 -17.53 -21.63 -2.35
CA THR A 516 -17.06 -22.78 -1.57
C THR A 516 -16.02 -22.39 -0.52
N PHE A 517 -15.09 -21.52 -0.86
CA PHE A 517 -14.11 -21.00 0.09
C PHE A 517 -14.79 -20.20 1.21
N GLY A 518 -15.79 -19.37 0.87
CA GLY A 518 -16.63 -18.66 1.84
C GLY A 518 -17.31 -19.60 2.82
N ASP A 519 -17.95 -20.66 2.33
CA ASP A 519 -18.60 -21.66 3.18
C ASP A 519 -17.61 -22.33 4.15
N TYR A 520 -16.43 -22.73 3.66
CA TYR A 520 -15.41 -23.36 4.50
C TYR A 520 -14.90 -22.40 5.58
N ARG A 521 -14.68 -21.13 5.23
CA ARG A 521 -14.32 -20.09 6.20
C ARG A 521 -15.40 -19.98 7.28
N ASP A 522 -16.66 -19.89 6.87
CA ASP A 522 -17.78 -19.70 7.79
C ASP A 522 -18.06 -20.93 8.66
N ILE A 523 -17.64 -22.13 8.25
CA ILE A 523 -17.67 -23.35 9.10
C ILE A 523 -16.60 -23.31 10.20
N CYS A 524 -15.48 -22.64 9.96
CA CYS A 524 -14.35 -22.59 10.89
C CYS A 524 -14.41 -21.44 11.90
N LEU A 525 -15.22 -20.42 11.64
CA LEU A 525 -15.49 -19.30 12.55
C LEU A 525 -16.64 -19.67 13.49
#